data_AF-A0A8X6KZX1-F1
#
_entry.id   AF-A0A8X6KZX1-F1
#
_cell.length_a   1.000
_cell.length_b   1.000
_cell.length_c   1.000
_cell.angle_alpha   90.00
_cell.angle_beta   90.00
_cell.angle_gamma   90.00
#
_symmetry.space_group_name_H-M   'P 1'
#
loop_
_entity.id
_entity.type
_entity.pdbx_description
1 polymer ?
#
loop_
_entity_poly.entity_id
_entity_poly.type
_entity_poly.pdbx_seq_one_letter_code
_entity_poly.pdbx_strand_id
1 'polypeptide(L)'
;MFSDSSFILGDFNAKHSLWGSSVANDRGNELSNLLDDHAFCILNDGTPTYCSHRYDSRDALDVAFASPDIFPSCSWTVLVSV
;
A
#
# COMPACT_ATOMS: atom_id res chain seq x y z
N MET A 1 -7.81 -6.31 -17.29
CA MET A 1 -6.91 -5.27 -17.82
C MET A 1 -7.23 -3.99 -17.07
N PHE A 2 -6.22 -3.33 -16.49
CA PHE A 2 -6.36 -2.00 -15.93
C PHE A 2 -6.48 -0.97 -17.06
N SER A 3 -7.22 0.12 -16.84
CA SER A 3 -7.19 1.29 -17.73
C SER A 3 -5.89 2.05 -17.55
N ASP A 4 -5.51 2.84 -18.57
CA ASP A 4 -4.27 3.64 -18.56
C ASP A 4 -4.13 4.49 -17.28
N SER A 5 -5.24 5.09 -16.82
CA SER A 5 -5.33 5.82 -15.55
C SER A 5 -6.13 5.01 -14.53
N SER A 6 -5.48 4.49 -13.49
CA SER A 6 -6.11 3.62 -12.48
C SER A 6 -5.52 3.81 -11.08
N PHE A 7 -6.36 3.65 -10.07
CA PHE A 7 -5.93 3.44 -8.68
C PHE A 7 -6.26 2.02 -8.23
N ILE A 8 -5.41 1.47 -7.37
CA ILE A 8 -5.68 0.26 -6.59
C ILE A 8 -5.52 0.64 -5.13
N LEU A 9 -6.58 0.53 -4.33
CA LEU A 9 -6.54 0.92 -2.92
C LEU A 9 -7.53 0.11 -2.05
N GLY A 10 -7.18 -0.09 -0.78
CA GLY A 10 -8.04 -0.77 0.19
C GLY A 10 -7.25 -1.48 1.30
N ASP A 11 -7.96 -2.23 2.14
CA ASP A 11 -7.37 -3.15 3.12
C ASP A 11 -7.06 -4.49 2.45
N PHE A 12 -5.78 -4.73 2.16
CA PHE A 12 -5.33 -5.98 1.53
C PHE A 12 -4.90 -7.04 2.56
N ASN A 13 -4.69 -6.65 3.82
CA ASN A 13 -3.99 -7.47 4.82
C ASN A 13 -2.68 -8.09 4.26
N ALA A 14 -2.04 -7.39 3.34
CA ALA A 14 -0.82 -7.78 2.65
C ALA A 14 0.35 -7.04 3.30
N LYS A 15 1.37 -7.78 3.73
CA LYS A 15 2.53 -7.22 4.43
C LYS A 15 3.71 -7.23 3.51
N HIS A 16 4.32 -6.07 3.28
CA HIS A 16 5.56 -5.95 2.53
C HIS A 16 6.28 -4.65 2.90
N SER A 17 7.61 -4.65 2.82
CA SER A 17 8.43 -3.47 3.13
C SER A 17 8.19 -2.29 2.18
N LEU A 18 7.67 -2.58 0.99
CA LEU A 18 7.37 -1.58 -0.04
C LEU A 18 6.35 -0.52 0.41
N TRP A 19 5.43 -0.86 1.31
CA TRP A 19 4.42 0.07 1.83
C TRP A 19 4.47 0.26 3.34
N GLY A 20 5.50 -0.27 4.02
CA GLY A 20 5.78 0.04 5.43
C GLY A 20 5.70 -1.11 6.42
N SER A 21 5.45 -2.35 5.99
CA SER A 21 5.49 -3.51 6.91
C SER A 21 6.93 -3.94 7.19
N SER A 22 7.22 -4.34 8.42
CA SER A 22 8.53 -4.88 8.81
C SER A 22 8.79 -6.31 8.33
N VAL A 23 7.74 -7.00 7.89
CA VAL A 23 7.78 -8.38 7.39
C VAL A 23 7.04 -8.48 6.07
N ALA A 24 7.39 -9.49 5.28
CA ALA A 24 6.65 -9.87 4.09
C ALA A 24 5.79 -11.11 4.36
N ASN A 25 4.56 -11.14 3.84
CA ASN A 25 3.73 -12.36 3.78
C ASN A 25 3.42 -12.73 2.32
N ASP A 26 2.85 -13.91 2.09
CA ASP A 26 2.58 -14.42 0.73
C ASP A 26 1.71 -13.44 -0.08
N ARG A 27 0.71 -12.82 0.56
CA ARG A 27 -0.15 -11.81 -0.07
C ARG A 27 0.63 -10.56 -0.47
N GLY A 28 1.58 -10.13 0.36
CA GLY A 28 2.44 -8.98 0.06
C GLY A 28 3.40 -9.26 -1.08
N ASN A 29 3.96 -10.48 -1.15
CA ASN A 29 4.81 -10.89 -2.27
C ASN A 29 4.01 -10.97 -3.58
N GLU A 30 2.82 -11.57 -3.55
CA GLU A 30 1.94 -11.66 -4.72
C GLU A 30 1.50 -10.27 -5.20
N LEU A 31 1.08 -9.40 -4.29
CA LEU A 31 0.71 -8.02 -4.61
C LEU A 31 1.92 -7.25 -5.15
N SER A 32 3.11 -7.38 -4.54
CA SER A 32 4.33 -6.74 -5.03
C SER A 32 4.65 -7.14 -6.47
N ASN A 33 4.55 -8.44 -6.80
CA ASN A 33 4.80 -8.92 -8.16
C ASN A 33 3.77 -8.35 -9.16
N LEU A 34 2.48 -8.30 -8.77
CA LEU A 34 1.44 -7.71 -9.61
C LEU A 34 1.71 -6.22 -9.89
N LEU A 35 2.15 -5.47 -8.88
CA LEU A 35 2.47 -4.05 -9.04
C LEU A 35 3.67 -3.86 -9.98
N ASP A 36 4.69 -4.71 -9.88
CA ASP A 36 5.88 -4.68 -10.76
C ASP A 36 5.52 -5.02 -12.20
N ASP A 37 4.76 -6.11 -12.41
CA ASP A 37 4.30 -6.57 -13.72
C ASP A 37 3.46 -5.52 -14.48
N HIS A 38 2.75 -4.66 -13.74
CA HIS A 38 1.87 -3.61 -14.28
C HIS A 38 2.38 -2.19 -14.06
N ALA A 39 3.61 -2.04 -13.56
CA ALA A 39 4.26 -0.75 -13.28
C ALA A 39 3.42 0.21 -12.41
N PHE A 40 2.66 -0.30 -11.45
CA PHE A 40 1.96 0.56 -10.49
C PHE A 40 2.95 1.19 -9.51
N CYS A 41 2.76 2.47 -9.23
CA CYS A 41 3.55 3.24 -8.27
C CYS A 41 2.88 3.20 -6.89
N ILE A 42 3.69 3.07 -5.84
CA ILE A 42 3.23 3.00 -4.45
C ILE A 42 3.01 4.40 -3.89
N LEU A 43 1.81 4.66 -3.37
CA LEU A 43 1.50 5.94 -2.72
C LEU A 43 1.86 5.95 -1.23
N ASN A 44 1.79 4.80 -0.56
CA ASN A 44 2.16 4.69 0.85
C ASN A 44 3.61 5.13 1.09
N ASP A 45 3.79 5.92 2.15
CA ASP A 45 5.10 6.45 2.59
C ASP A 45 5.72 5.64 3.76
N GLY A 46 5.11 4.50 4.09
CA GLY A 46 5.49 3.68 5.24
C GLY A 46 4.83 4.08 6.56
N THR A 47 4.02 5.15 6.59
CA THR A 47 3.23 5.50 7.77
C THR A 47 2.21 4.39 8.08
N PRO A 48 2.16 3.88 9.33
CA PRO A 48 1.22 2.81 9.67
C PRO A 48 -0.25 3.23 9.52
N THR A 49 -1.04 2.37 8.90
CA THR A 49 -2.49 2.53 8.73
C THR A 49 -3.30 1.67 9.71
N TYR A 50 -2.65 0.68 10.33
CA TYR A 50 -3.26 -0.22 11.30
C TYR A 50 -2.50 -0.23 12.63
N CYS A 51 -3.24 -0.20 13.74
CA CYS A 51 -2.73 -0.32 15.10
C CYS A 51 -3.43 -1.48 15.85
N SER A 52 -2.67 -2.48 16.27
CA SER A 52 -3.17 -3.55 17.13
C SER A 52 -2.98 -3.20 18.60
N HIS A 53 -4.09 -3.01 19.30
CA HIS A 53 -4.09 -2.82 20.76
C HIS A 53 -3.64 -4.09 21.51
N ARG A 54 -3.91 -5.27 20.94
CA ARG A 54 -3.60 -6.56 21.58
C ARG A 54 -2.12 -6.88 21.57
N TYR A 55 -1.42 -6.49 20.50
CA TYR A 55 -0.03 -6.85 20.25
C TYR A 55 0.92 -5.66 20.37
N ASP A 56 0.39 -4.47 20.70
CA ASP A 56 1.12 -3.20 20.72
C ASP A 56 1.99 -3.00 19.45
N SER A 57 1.38 -3.27 18.30
CA SER A 57 2.06 -3.30 17.01
C SER A 57 1.39 -2.38 16.02
N ARG A 58 2.20 -1.78 15.14
CA ARG A 58 1.74 -0.93 14.03
C ARG A 58 2.15 -1.54 12.71
N ASP A 59 1.29 -1.43 11.71
CA ASP A 59 1.53 -1.99 10.38
C ASP A 59 0.84 -1.13 9.31
N ALA A 60 1.24 -1.30 8.05
CA ALA A 60 0.60 -0.68 6.90
C ALA A 60 -0.19 -1.75 6.13
N LEU A 61 -1.48 -1.87 6.42
CA LEU A 61 -2.36 -2.89 5.83
C LEU A 61 -3.35 -2.30 4.81
N ASP A 62 -3.80 -1.07 5.07
CA ASP A 62 -4.43 -0.23 4.05
C ASP A 62 -3.36 0.35 3.14
N VAL A 63 -3.43 -0.01 1.86
CA VAL A 63 -2.45 0.37 0.84
C VAL A 63 -3.12 1.01 -0.35
N ALA A 64 -2.39 1.88 -1.03
CA ALA A 64 -2.84 2.60 -2.21
C ALA A 64 -1.71 2.67 -3.25
N PHE A 65 -2.09 2.46 -4.51
CA PHE A 65 -1.21 2.45 -5.67
C PHE A 65 -1.88 3.20 -6.82
N ALA A 66 -1.06 3.81 -7.67
CA ALA A 66 -1.50 4.58 -8.82
C ALA A 66 -0.75 4.15 -10.07
N SER A 67 -1.42 4.21 -11.22
CA SER A 67 -0.73 4.09 -12.50
C SER A 67 0.27 5.26 -12.71
N PRO A 68 1.35 5.05 -13.48
CA PRO A 68 2.42 6.04 -13.62
C PRO A 68 2.00 7.41 -14.15
N ASP A 69 0.93 7.46 -14.95
CA ASP A 69 0.41 8.68 -15.56
C ASP A 69 -0.28 9.61 -14.54
N ILE A 70 -0.95 9.06 -13.52
CA ILE A 70 -1.63 9.85 -12.48
C ILE A 70 -0.82 9.98 -11.19
N PHE A 71 0.15 9.08 -10.93
CA PHE A 71 1.00 9.12 -9.74
C PHE A 71 1.62 10.50 -9.44
N PRO A 72 2.18 11.26 -10.41
CA PRO A 72 2.77 12.58 -10.15
C PRO A 72 1.79 13.63 -9.61
N SER A 73 0.49 13.40 -9.79
CA SER A 73 -0.58 14.30 -9.33
C SER A 73 -1.14 13.89 -7.96
N CYS A 74 -0.60 12.83 -7.34
CA CYS A 74 -1.10 12.29 -6.09
C CYS A 74 -0.34 12.84 -4.88
N SER A 75 -1.04 12.95 -3.76
CA SER A 75 -0.45 13.12 -2.44
C SER A 75 -1.00 12.06 -1.49
N TRP A 76 -0.15 11.61 -0.57
CA TRP A 76 -0.51 10.61 0.44
C TRP A 76 -0.36 11.21 1.83
N THR A 77 -1.32 10.93 2.72
CA THR A 77 -1.21 11.23 4.14
C THR A 77 -2.15 10.30 4.90
N VAL A 78 -1.64 9.64 5.93
CA VAL A 78 -2.48 8.91 6.89
C VAL A 78 -3.06 9.92 7.88
N LEU A 79 -4.39 9.99 7.97
CA LEU A 79 -5.06 10.84 8.93
C LEU A 79 -5.11 10.15 10.29
N VAL A 80 -4.58 10.82 11.32
CA VAL A 80 -4.75 10.36 12.70
C VAL A 80 -6.17 10.68 13.12
N SER A 81 -6.94 9.66 13.51
CA SER A 81 -8.21 9.88 14.20
C SER A 81 -7.92 10.53 15.55
N VAL A 82 -8.19 11.83 15.65
CA VAL A 82 -8.28 12.59 16.91
C VAL A 82 -9.54 12.20 17.67
#